data_AF-A0A182YCY0-F1
#
_entry.id   AF-A0A182YCY0-F1
#
_cell.length_a   1.000
_cell.length_b   1.000
_cell.length_c   1.000
_cell.angle_alpha   90.00
_cell.angle_beta   90.00
_cell.angle_gamma   90.00
#
_symmetry.space_group_name_H-M   'P 1'
#
loop_
_entity.id
_entity.type
_entity.pdbx_description
1 polymer ?
#
loop_
_entity_poly.entity_id
_entity_poly.type
_entity_poly.pdbx_seq_one_letter_code
_entity_poly.pdbx_strand_id
1 'polypeptide(L)'
;MVCKMFLKLVLLTLVAHCVTEGAPAQGVDPNLKSFYIESDDNEQMFSYATKDGQSRKETNYFDPKTGKLVISGWYRYTGPDGVLYTVQYVADENGFQPLGAHLPGADPNPDLYTISVPFAGGISKTVLLSLVG
;
A
#
# COMPACT_ATOMS: atom_id res chain seq x y z
N MET A 1 -28.97 -44.94 -45.50
CA MET A 1 -27.67 -45.16 -44.81
C MET A 1 -26.82 -43.88 -44.91
N VAL A 2 -27.33 -42.75 -44.42
CA VAL A 2 -26.64 -41.43 -44.46
C VAL A 2 -26.80 -40.69 -43.10
N CYS A 3 -27.50 -41.31 -42.14
CA CYS A 3 -27.88 -40.73 -40.84
C CYS A 3 -26.83 -40.95 -39.73
N LYS A 4 -25.56 -41.21 -40.06
CA LYS A 4 -24.56 -41.57 -39.03
C LYS A 4 -23.15 -40.98 -39.22
N MET A 5 -22.97 -40.09 -40.21
CA MET A 5 -21.63 -39.57 -40.55
C MET A 5 -21.50 -38.05 -40.57
N PHE A 6 -22.58 -37.30 -40.29
CA PHE A 6 -22.49 -35.85 -40.07
C PHE A 6 -22.40 -35.48 -38.57
N LEU A 7 -22.64 -36.44 -37.68
CA LEU A 7 -22.61 -36.22 -36.23
C LEU A 7 -21.20 -36.26 -35.62
N LYS A 8 -20.17 -36.59 -36.40
CA LYS A 8 -18.76 -36.58 -35.96
C LYS A 8 -17.96 -35.39 -36.48
N LEU A 9 -18.57 -34.48 -37.24
CA LEU A 9 -17.88 -33.33 -37.85
C LEU A 9 -18.40 -31.98 -37.34
N VAL A 10 -18.86 -31.94 -36.08
CA VAL A 10 -19.15 -30.69 -35.33
C VAL A 10 -18.39 -30.69 -33.99
N LEU A 11 -17.46 -31.63 -33.79
CA LEU A 11 -16.68 -31.80 -32.55
C LEU A 11 -15.26 -31.22 -32.66
N LEU A 12 -15.04 -30.24 -33.54
CA LEU A 12 -13.72 -29.66 -33.78
C LEU A 12 -13.81 -28.15 -34.02
N THR A 13 -14.46 -27.39 -33.14
CA THR A 13 -14.22 -25.95 -33.02
C THR A 13 -14.70 -25.47 -31.66
N LEU A 14 -13.85 -24.69 -30.99
CA LEU A 14 -14.17 -23.82 -29.86
C LEU A 14 -14.34 -24.45 -28.47
N VAL A 15 -13.30 -25.11 -27.98
CA VAL A 15 -12.86 -24.76 -26.62
C VAL A 15 -11.38 -24.42 -26.68
N ALA A 16 -11.11 -23.20 -27.12
CA ALA A 16 -9.89 -22.51 -26.77
C ALA A 16 -9.93 -22.32 -25.25
N HIS A 17 -9.48 -23.36 -24.53
CA HIS A 17 -8.98 -23.15 -23.18
C HIS A 17 -7.74 -22.28 -23.36
N CYS A 18 -7.95 -20.97 -23.27
CA CYS A 18 -6.88 -20.06 -22.93
C CYS A 18 -6.35 -20.61 -21.60
N VAL A 19 -5.26 -21.37 -21.66
CA VAL A 19 -4.35 -21.47 -20.53
C VAL A 19 -3.86 -20.04 -20.38
N THR A 20 -4.54 -19.29 -19.52
CA THR A 20 -4.01 -18.05 -19.00
C THR A 20 -2.86 -18.52 -18.10
N GLU A 21 -1.69 -18.70 -18.70
CA GLU A 21 -0.45 -18.69 -17.95
C GLU A 21 -0.45 -17.29 -17.34
N GLY A 22 -0.76 -17.19 -16.05
CA GLY A 22 -0.55 -15.95 -15.31
C GLY A 22 0.91 -15.60 -15.51
N ALA A 23 1.19 -14.58 -16.32
CA ALA A 23 2.54 -14.10 -16.50
C ALA A 23 3.16 -13.92 -15.10
N PRO A 24 4.39 -14.40 -14.84
CA PRO A 24 5.04 -14.14 -13.56
C PRO A 24 5.01 -12.63 -13.34
N ALA A 25 4.60 -12.23 -12.13
CA ALA A 25 4.46 -10.84 -11.75
C ALA A 25 5.71 -10.04 -12.18
N GLN A 26 5.41 -8.87 -12.72
CA GLN A 26 6.24 -8.00 -13.53
C GLN A 26 7.61 -7.67 -12.91
N GLY A 27 8.56 -7.39 -13.80
CA GLY A 27 9.91 -6.97 -13.45
C GLY A 27 9.97 -5.86 -12.42
N VAL A 28 10.96 -5.96 -11.54
CA VAL A 28 11.28 -5.00 -10.49
C VAL A 28 11.30 -3.58 -11.09
N ASP A 29 10.59 -2.65 -10.45
CA ASP A 29 10.59 -1.24 -10.84
C ASP A 29 12.06 -0.75 -10.98
N PRO A 30 12.47 -0.22 -12.15
CA PRO A 30 13.84 0.25 -12.35
C PRO A 30 14.25 1.38 -11.41
N ASN A 31 13.29 2.07 -10.80
CA ASN A 31 13.47 3.11 -9.79
C ASN A 31 13.60 2.54 -8.36
N LEU A 32 13.28 1.27 -8.12
CA LEU A 32 13.45 0.66 -6.80
C LEU A 32 14.95 0.56 -6.46
N LYS A 33 15.33 1.12 -5.31
CA LYS A 33 16.70 1.07 -4.78
C LYS A 33 16.86 -0.05 -3.76
N SER A 34 15.90 -0.17 -2.85
CA SER A 34 15.91 -1.20 -1.81
C SER A 34 14.48 -1.55 -1.44
N PHE A 35 14.28 -2.82 -1.09
CA PHE A 35 13.03 -3.34 -0.56
C PHE A 35 13.33 -4.34 0.53
N TYR A 36 12.58 -4.27 1.61
CA TYR A 36 12.78 -5.10 2.79
C TYR A 36 11.43 -5.48 3.40
N ILE A 37 11.29 -6.75 3.77
CA ILE A 37 10.15 -7.26 4.53
C ILE A 37 10.69 -8.10 5.68
N GLU A 38 10.14 -7.87 6.86
CA GLU A 38 10.26 -8.75 8.02
C GLU A 38 8.86 -9.14 8.48
N SER A 39 8.74 -10.35 9.02
CA SER A 39 7.52 -10.80 9.65
C SER A 39 7.88 -11.71 10.80
N ASP A 40 7.28 -11.44 11.94
CA ASP A 40 7.25 -12.25 13.15
C ASP A 40 5.82 -12.71 13.42
N ASP A 41 5.59 -13.51 14.46
CA ASP A 41 4.25 -14.01 14.81
C ASP A 41 3.25 -12.88 15.14
N ASN A 42 3.75 -11.71 15.57
CA ASN A 42 2.92 -10.59 16.05
C ASN A 42 3.01 -9.32 15.21
N GLU A 43 4.07 -9.17 14.42
CA GLU A 43 4.42 -7.93 13.75
C GLU A 43 4.89 -8.20 12.31
N GLN A 44 4.46 -7.35 11.38
CA GLN A 44 4.95 -7.35 10.01
C GLN A 44 5.48 -5.98 9.67
N MET A 45 6.72 -5.93 9.19
CA MET A 45 7.37 -4.69 8.78
C MET A 45 7.71 -4.76 7.30
N PHE A 46 7.50 -3.67 6.58
CA PHE A 46 8.15 -3.49 5.30
C PHE A 46 8.77 -2.11 5.17
N SER A 47 9.77 -2.01 4.30
CA SER A 47 10.31 -0.72 3.89
C SER A 47 10.79 -0.76 2.46
N TYR A 48 10.75 0.41 1.81
CA TYR A 48 11.36 0.59 0.49
C TYR A 48 11.99 1.95 0.36
N ALA A 49 12.92 2.05 -0.59
CA ALA A 49 13.47 3.31 -1.07
C ALA A 49 13.59 3.29 -2.60
N THR A 50 13.38 4.44 -3.23
CA THR A 50 13.55 4.63 -4.67
C THR A 50 14.78 5.47 -4.96
N LYS A 51 15.25 5.46 -6.22
CA LYS A 51 16.39 6.27 -6.66
C LYS A 51 16.06 7.77 -6.65
N ASP A 52 14.80 8.11 -6.88
CA ASP A 52 14.28 9.48 -6.82
C ASP A 52 14.17 10.05 -5.39
N GLY A 53 14.60 9.30 -4.37
CA GLY A 53 14.65 9.76 -2.98
C GLY A 53 13.37 9.55 -2.17
N GLN A 54 12.36 8.88 -2.74
CA GLN A 54 11.18 8.48 -2.00
C GLN A 54 11.50 7.28 -1.12
N SER A 55 10.93 7.23 0.08
CA SER A 55 11.08 6.08 0.98
C SER A 55 9.89 5.92 1.89
N ARG A 56 9.63 4.69 2.35
CA ARG A 56 8.56 4.37 3.29
C ARG A 56 9.02 3.25 4.21
N LYS A 57 8.58 3.31 5.46
CA LYS A 57 8.66 2.22 6.42
C LYS A 57 7.30 2.08 7.10
N GLU A 58 6.80 0.87 7.20
CA GLU A 58 5.54 0.55 7.84
C GLU A 58 5.71 -0.70 8.70
N THR A 59 5.03 -0.68 9.85
CA THR A 59 4.92 -1.76 10.81
C THR A 59 3.44 -1.99 11.10
N ASN A 60 3.01 -3.24 10.99
CA ASN A 60 1.65 -3.71 11.23
C ASN A 60 1.68 -4.66 12.42
N TYR A 61 0.82 -4.46 13.41
CA TYR A 61 0.70 -5.35 14.55
C TYR A 61 -0.74 -5.37 15.09
N PHE A 62 -1.10 -6.42 15.82
CA PHE A 62 -2.36 -6.44 16.57
C PHE A 62 -2.13 -5.93 17.97
N ASP A 63 -2.87 -4.91 18.39
CA ASP A 63 -2.82 -4.41 19.76
C ASP A 63 -3.36 -5.48 20.72
N PRO A 64 -2.56 -5.98 21.68
CA PRO A 64 -2.96 -7.08 22.57
C PRO A 64 -4.11 -6.70 23.52
N LYS A 65 -4.37 -5.41 23.74
CA LYS A 65 -5.46 -4.94 24.62
C LYS A 65 -6.79 -4.90 23.90
N THR A 66 -6.79 -4.43 22.66
CA THR A 66 -8.01 -4.22 21.88
C THR A 66 -8.28 -5.35 20.89
N GLY A 67 -7.26 -6.14 20.54
CA GLY A 67 -7.29 -7.19 19.52
C GLY A 67 -7.36 -6.63 18.09
N LYS A 68 -7.03 -5.36 17.89
CA LYS A 68 -7.27 -4.64 16.63
C LYS A 68 -5.98 -4.35 15.91
N LEU A 69 -6.06 -4.31 14.59
CA LEU A 69 -4.92 -4.01 13.74
C LEU A 69 -4.53 -2.54 13.92
N VAL A 70 -3.26 -2.33 14.25
CA VAL A 70 -2.62 -1.03 14.27
C VAL A 70 -1.51 -1.04 13.24
N ILE A 71 -1.51 -0.01 12.40
CA ILE A 71 -0.52 0.21 11.36
C ILE A 71 0.19 1.51 11.71
N SER A 72 1.50 1.48 11.83
CA SER A 72 2.30 2.68 12.12
C SER A 72 3.48 2.76 11.17
N GLY A 73 3.87 3.97 10.81
CA GLY A 73 4.95 4.12 9.86
C GLY A 73 5.24 5.56 9.50
N TRP A 74 6.08 5.70 8.49
CA TRP A 74 6.39 6.98 7.89
C TRP A 74 6.67 6.82 6.40
N TYR A 75 6.44 7.88 5.66
CA TYR A 75 6.88 8.01 4.28
C TYR A 75 7.53 9.37 4.05
N ARG A 76 8.42 9.40 3.06
CA ARG A 76 9.21 10.56 2.68
C ARG A 76 9.18 10.74 1.17
N TYR A 77 9.00 11.97 0.73
CA TYR A 77 8.93 12.32 -0.68
C TYR A 77 9.44 13.75 -0.91
N THR A 78 10.02 13.99 -2.08
CA THR A 78 10.42 15.33 -2.51
C THR A 78 9.23 15.99 -3.20
N GLY A 79 8.82 17.17 -2.74
CA GLY A 79 7.74 17.93 -3.35
C GLY A 79 8.16 18.63 -4.64
N PRO A 80 7.19 19.21 -5.38
CA PRO A 80 7.47 19.96 -6.63
C PRO A 80 8.29 21.23 -6.41
N ASP A 81 8.35 21.70 -5.16
CA ASP A 81 9.19 22.80 -4.67
C ASP A 81 10.64 22.37 -4.34
N GLY A 82 10.97 21.09 -4.48
CA GLY A 82 12.27 20.53 -4.12
C GLY A 82 12.46 20.31 -2.61
N VAL A 83 11.43 20.54 -1.81
CA VAL A 83 11.49 20.34 -0.35
C VAL A 83 11.20 18.87 -0.04
N LEU A 84 11.96 18.32 0.92
CA LEU A 84 11.81 16.93 1.32
C LEU A 84 10.82 16.82 2.48
N TYR A 85 9.65 16.27 2.20
CA TYR A 85 8.55 16.12 3.13
C TYR A 85 8.60 14.74 3.81
N THR A 86 8.35 14.74 5.11
CA THR A 86 8.19 13.51 5.90
C THR A 86 6.81 13.54 6.54
N VAL A 87 6.10 12.41 6.46
CA VAL A 87 4.84 12.18 7.18
C VAL A 87 4.99 10.91 8.00
N GLN A 88 4.74 11.02 9.29
CA GLN A 88 4.56 9.90 10.20
C GLN A 88 3.05 9.65 10.35
N TYR A 89 2.65 8.42 10.61
CA TYR A 89 1.24 8.11 10.77
C TYR A 89 1.00 6.92 11.67
N VAL A 90 -0.20 6.90 12.25
CA VAL A 90 -0.81 5.73 12.85
C VAL A 90 -2.20 5.56 12.26
N ALA A 91 -2.52 4.33 11.85
CA ALA A 91 -3.84 3.91 11.44
C ALA A 91 -4.32 2.84 12.43
N ASP A 92 -5.38 3.18 13.14
CA ASP A 92 -6.08 2.32 14.08
C ASP A 92 -7.60 2.51 13.88
N GLU A 93 -8.41 2.16 14.88
CA GLU A 93 -9.86 2.33 14.84
C GLU A 93 -10.35 3.76 14.62
N ASN A 94 -9.58 4.73 15.05
CA ASN A 94 -9.88 6.15 14.89
C ASN A 94 -9.50 6.63 13.47
N GLY A 95 -9.08 5.71 12.60
CA GLY A 95 -8.69 5.98 11.23
C GLY A 95 -7.23 6.37 11.12
N PHE A 96 -6.89 6.98 9.98
CA PHE A 96 -5.54 7.40 9.64
C PHE A 96 -5.22 8.77 10.25
N GLN A 97 -4.18 8.81 11.05
CA GLN A 97 -3.76 9.98 11.83
C GLN A 97 -2.35 10.38 11.39
N PRO A 98 -2.22 11.27 10.37
CA PRO A 98 -0.93 11.70 9.87
C PRO A 98 -0.38 12.89 10.65
N LEU A 99 0.94 12.93 10.73
CA LEU A 99 1.73 13.93 11.43
C LEU A 99 2.87 14.37 10.52
N GLY A 100 2.93 15.66 10.21
CA GLY A 100 4.00 16.23 9.40
C GLY A 100 3.93 17.75 9.40
N ALA A 101 5.08 18.43 9.37
CA ALA A 101 5.17 19.88 9.51
C ALA A 101 4.41 20.69 8.42
N HIS A 102 4.12 20.05 7.29
CA HIS A 102 3.41 20.65 6.16
C HIS A 102 1.91 20.37 6.16
N LEU A 103 1.42 19.55 7.11
CA LEU A 103 0.02 19.18 7.19
C LEU A 103 -0.77 20.20 8.01
N PRO A 104 -2.02 20.50 7.63
CA PRO A 104 -2.90 21.33 8.45
C PRO A 104 -3.10 20.69 9.83
N GLY A 105 -2.95 21.49 10.90
CA GLY A 105 -3.05 21.00 12.27
C GLY A 105 -1.74 20.47 12.87
N ALA A 106 -0.61 20.62 12.19
CA ALA A 106 0.70 20.48 12.82
C ALA A 106 0.83 21.51 13.95
N ASP A 107 0.96 21.04 15.19
CA ASP A 107 1.28 21.88 16.33
C ASP A 107 2.70 22.48 16.11
N PRO A 108 2.90 23.79 16.27
CA PRO A 108 4.23 24.42 16.15
C PRO A 108 5.25 23.92 17.20
N ASN A 109 4.81 23.17 18.22
CA ASN A 109 5.71 22.51 19.16
C ASN A 109 6.14 21.11 18.67
N PRO A 110 7.40 20.91 18.24
CA PRO A 110 7.90 19.63 17.75
C PRO A 110 7.97 18.53 18.83
N ASP A 111 7.87 18.90 20.11
CA ASP A 111 7.96 17.94 21.23
C ASP A 111 6.65 17.16 21.46
N LEU A 112 5.56 17.54 20.78
CA LEU A 112 4.24 16.91 20.92
C LEU A 112 3.96 15.77 19.92
N TYR A 113 4.94 15.37 19.10
CA TYR A 113 4.84 14.19 18.24
C TYR A 113 4.92 12.86 19.01
N THR A 114 4.24 12.75 20.15
CA THR A 114 3.88 11.46 20.74
C THR A 114 2.53 11.04 20.16
N ILE A 115 2.45 9.81 19.68
CA ILE A 115 1.24 9.16 19.18
C ILE A 115 0.21 9.11 20.31
N SER A 116 -0.57 10.18 20.49
CA SER A 116 -1.66 10.20 21.48
C SER A 116 -2.75 11.23 21.18
N VAL A 117 -2.69 11.95 20.06
CA VAL A 117 -3.76 12.87 19.66
C VAL A 117 -4.65 12.24 18.57
N PRO A 118 -5.87 11.77 18.90
CA PRO A 118 -6.82 11.34 17.89
C PRO A 118 -7.27 12.56 17.08
N PHE A 119 -6.97 12.56 15.78
CA PHE A 119 -7.45 13.57 14.84
C PHE A 119 -8.96 13.39 14.60
N ALA A 120 -9.78 14.28 15.15
CA ALA A 120 -11.23 14.29 14.97
C ALA A 120 -11.69 14.98 13.66
N GLY A 121 -10.82 15.14 12.67
CA GLY A 121 -11.12 15.77 11.38
C GLY A 121 -11.26 14.75 10.26
N GLY A 122 -12.31 14.85 9.44
CA GLY A 122 -12.45 14.02 8.26
C GLY A 122 -11.28 14.24 7.27
N ILE A 123 -10.66 13.14 6.83
CA ILE A 123 -9.67 13.16 5.75
C ILE A 123 -10.33 13.50 4.41
N SER A 124 -9.80 14.50 3.70
CA SER A 124 -10.28 14.90 2.37
C SER A 124 -9.97 13.83 1.32
N LYS A 125 -10.91 13.59 0.38
CA LYS A 125 -10.79 12.65 -0.75
C LYS A 125 -9.51 12.84 -1.58
N THR A 126 -8.89 14.02 -1.56
CA THR A 126 -7.64 14.30 -2.24
C THR A 126 -6.45 13.50 -1.70
N VAL A 127 -6.43 13.20 -0.39
CA VAL A 127 -5.36 12.42 0.25
C VAL A 127 -5.50 10.92 -0.06
N LEU A 128 -6.72 10.44 -0.27
CA LEU A 128 -6.96 9.04 -0.68
C LEU A 128 -6.50 8.76 -2.11
N LEU A 129 -6.48 9.79 -2.98
CA LEU A 129 -6.11 9.62 -4.38
C LEU A 129 -4.59 9.57 -4.62
N SER A 130 -3.76 9.93 -3.63
CA SER A 130 -2.29 9.80 -3.74
C SER A 130 -1.75 8.45 -3.24
N LEU A 131 -2.61 7.58 -2.71
CA LEU A 131 -2.21 6.27 -2.16
C LEU A 131 -2.44 5.11 -3.13
N VAL A 132 -3.08 5.36 -4.27
CA VAL A 132 -3.20 4.43 -5.39
C VAL A 132 -2.70 5.18 -6.62
N GLY A 133 -1.42 4.99 -6.95
CA GLY A 133 -0.91 5.31 -8.28
C GLY A 133 -1.47 4.34 -9.30
#